data_AF-A0A1X7SQX5-F1
#
_entry.id   AF-A0A1X7SQX5-F1
#
_cell.length_a   1.000
_cell.length_b   1.000
_cell.length_c   1.000
_cell.angle_alpha   90.00
_cell.angle_beta   90.00
_cell.angle_gamma   90.00
#
_symmetry.space_group_name_H-M   'P 1'
#
loop_
_entity.id
_entity.type
_entity.pdbx_description
1 polymer ?
#
loop_
_entity_poly.entity_id
_entity_poly.type
_entity_poly.pdbx_seq_one_letter_code
_entity_poly.pdbx_strand_id
1 'polypeptide(L)'
;MEVVKSILDAATEDLTCIDERLLDSLQHRMRDKKWPVRKYTMMSLVKLYKNNLSNERLQWIPCKLLHSFHQPFQEDKICITRCLNSCIIPAGAEINEKIDRLLHIYYTNDESANRSLIDILNTQKTIREHLLSIVSATDEENEISDEERKKIVAVKSAAIAGCLPDPLKVQASLRELPSDEVLMKKLADSIDVTKDHQSITKAKTE
;
A
#
# COMPACT_ATOMS: atom_id res chain seq x y z
N MET A 1 -10.95 -2.48 -21.34
CA MET A 1 -11.43 -2.03 -20.01
C MET A 1 -12.87 -2.46 -19.84
N GLU A 2 -13.76 -2.11 -20.78
CA GLU A 2 -15.18 -2.54 -20.76
C GLU A 2 -15.40 -4.02 -20.48
N VAL A 3 -14.75 -4.93 -21.23
CA VAL A 3 -14.89 -6.39 -20.99
C VAL A 3 -14.52 -6.79 -19.57
N VAL A 4 -13.43 -6.23 -19.02
CA VAL A 4 -12.96 -6.52 -17.66
C VAL A 4 -13.98 -6.02 -16.64
N LYS A 5 -14.53 -4.83 -16.87
CA LYS A 5 -15.57 -4.24 -16.05
C LYS A 5 -16.83 -5.09 -16.06
N SER A 6 -17.34 -5.47 -17.23
CA SER A 6 -18.54 -6.31 -17.35
C SER A 6 -18.39 -7.65 -16.62
N ILE A 7 -17.25 -8.33 -16.73
CA ILE A 7 -17.00 -9.59 -16.02
C ILE A 7 -17.00 -9.37 -14.50
N LEU A 8 -16.31 -8.32 -14.02
CA LEU A 8 -16.22 -8.03 -12.58
C LEU A 8 -17.55 -7.55 -11.98
N ASP A 9 -18.31 -6.76 -12.73
CA ASP A 9 -19.63 -6.28 -12.32
C ASP A 9 -20.58 -7.49 -12.18
N ALA A 10 -20.62 -8.37 -13.18
CA ALA A 10 -21.37 -9.62 -13.10
C ALA A 10 -20.89 -10.54 -11.96
N ALA A 11 -19.57 -10.66 -11.73
CA ALA A 11 -19.03 -11.44 -10.61
C ALA A 11 -19.41 -10.88 -9.24
N THR A 12 -19.57 -9.56 -9.14
CA THR A 12 -19.94 -8.87 -7.90
C THR A 12 -21.42 -9.07 -7.59
N GLU A 13 -22.27 -9.16 -8.62
CA GLU A 13 -23.69 -9.47 -8.47
C GLU A 13 -23.91 -10.96 -8.17
N ASP A 14 -23.31 -11.84 -8.97
CA ASP A 14 -23.42 -13.29 -8.80
C ASP A 14 -22.18 -14.01 -9.38
N LEU A 15 -21.34 -14.52 -8.48
CA LEU A 15 -20.12 -15.23 -8.85
C LEU A 15 -20.39 -16.56 -9.57
N THR A 16 -21.57 -17.16 -9.41
CA THR A 16 -21.94 -18.41 -10.09
C THR A 16 -22.13 -18.22 -11.59
N CYS A 17 -22.44 -16.99 -12.02
CA CYS A 17 -22.55 -16.62 -13.43
C CYS A 17 -21.19 -16.54 -14.14
N ILE A 18 -20.08 -16.60 -13.41
CA ILE A 18 -18.72 -16.48 -13.94
C ILE A 18 -18.03 -17.84 -13.85
N ASP A 19 -17.62 -18.38 -14.99
CA ASP A 19 -16.85 -19.62 -15.06
C ASP A 19 -15.37 -19.40 -14.68
N GLU A 20 -14.63 -20.50 -14.52
CA GLU A 20 -13.22 -20.43 -14.13
C GLU A 20 -12.34 -19.78 -15.21
N ARG A 21 -12.69 -19.95 -16.49
CA ARG A 21 -11.95 -19.37 -17.61
C ARG A 21 -12.01 -17.84 -17.60
N LEU A 22 -13.16 -17.29 -17.24
CA LEU A 22 -13.33 -15.85 -17.08
C LEU A 22 -12.53 -15.33 -15.89
N LEU A 23 -12.50 -16.04 -14.76
CA LEU A 23 -11.64 -15.68 -13.61
C LEU A 23 -10.15 -15.73 -13.98
N ASP A 24 -9.71 -16.77 -14.69
CA ASP A 24 -8.34 -16.88 -15.20
C ASP A 24 -8.00 -15.71 -16.14
N SER A 25 -8.95 -15.32 -17.00
CA SER A 25 -8.77 -14.18 -17.89
C SER A 25 -8.50 -12.89 -17.10
N LEU A 26 -9.18 -12.67 -15.97
CA LEU A 26 -8.97 -11.52 -15.08
C LEU A 26 -7.57 -11.52 -14.47
N GLN A 27 -7.06 -12.69 -14.09
CA GLN A 27 -5.68 -12.83 -13.61
C GLN A 27 -4.67 -12.32 -14.66
N HIS A 28 -4.88 -12.64 -15.94
CA HIS A 28 -4.03 -12.12 -17.01
C HIS A 28 -4.12 -10.59 -17.16
N ARG A 29 -5.29 -9.99 -16.88
CA ARG A 29 -5.48 -8.51 -16.97
C ARG A 29 -4.69 -7.74 -15.92
N MET A 30 -4.23 -8.37 -14.84
CA MET A 30 -3.31 -7.76 -13.87
C MET A 30 -1.92 -7.49 -14.46
N ARG A 31 -1.61 -8.03 -15.65
CA ARG A 31 -0.33 -7.87 -16.36
C ARG A 31 -0.48 -7.12 -17.69
N ASP A 32 -1.61 -6.45 -17.90
CA ASP A 32 -1.85 -5.66 -19.10
C ASP A 32 -0.81 -4.56 -19.29
N LYS A 33 -0.50 -4.22 -20.55
CA LYS A 33 0.39 -3.09 -20.86
C LYS A 33 -0.15 -1.75 -20.35
N LYS A 34 -1.49 -1.58 -20.37
CA LYS A 34 -2.16 -0.33 -19.97
C LYS A 34 -2.40 -0.30 -18.46
N TRP A 35 -1.74 0.63 -17.78
CA TRP A 35 -1.90 0.85 -16.33
C TRP A 35 -3.37 0.96 -15.86
N PRO A 36 -4.27 1.73 -16.51
CA PRO A 36 -5.65 1.83 -16.07
C PRO A 36 -6.40 0.48 -16.00
N VAL A 37 -6.04 -0.46 -16.89
CA VAL A 37 -6.65 -1.81 -16.88
C VAL A 37 -6.10 -2.62 -15.71
N ARG A 38 -4.78 -2.61 -15.47
CA ARG A 38 -4.17 -3.28 -14.32
C ARG A 38 -4.75 -2.77 -13.01
N LYS A 39 -4.76 -1.45 -12.82
CA LYS A 39 -5.30 -0.77 -11.64
C LYS A 39 -6.74 -1.20 -11.35
N TYR A 40 -7.62 -1.09 -12.36
CA TYR A 40 -9.03 -1.44 -12.21
C TYR A 40 -9.18 -2.92 -11.81
N THR A 41 -8.49 -3.81 -12.53
CA THR A 41 -8.54 -5.25 -12.28
C THR A 41 -8.11 -5.58 -10.85
N MET A 42 -6.94 -5.10 -10.42
CA MET A 42 -6.39 -5.36 -9.08
C MET A 42 -7.33 -4.85 -7.98
N MET A 43 -7.82 -3.61 -8.10
CA MET A 43 -8.71 -3.03 -7.09
C MET A 43 -10.05 -3.75 -7.00
N SER A 44 -10.63 -4.14 -8.13
CA SER A 44 -11.92 -4.81 -8.17
C SER A 44 -11.84 -6.27 -7.71
N LEU A 45 -10.81 -7.03 -8.13
CA LEU A 45 -10.60 -8.40 -7.66
C LEU A 45 -10.44 -8.46 -6.15
N VAL A 46 -9.67 -7.53 -5.59
CA VAL A 46 -9.42 -7.49 -4.15
C VAL A 46 -10.68 -7.11 -3.35
N LYS A 47 -11.55 -6.25 -3.90
CA LYS A 47 -12.88 -5.99 -3.34
C LYS A 47 -13.78 -7.22 -3.42
N LEU A 48 -13.78 -7.92 -4.55
CA LEU A 48 -14.53 -9.15 -4.74
C LEU A 48 -14.11 -10.22 -3.73
N TYR A 49 -12.80 -10.40 -3.53
CA TYR A 49 -12.23 -11.28 -2.50
C TYR A 49 -12.70 -10.89 -1.09
N LYS A 50 -12.60 -9.59 -0.73
CA LYS A 50 -13.03 -9.09 0.58
C LYS A 50 -14.49 -9.45 0.91
N ASN A 51 -15.36 -9.40 -0.09
CA ASN A 51 -16.78 -9.70 0.08
C ASN A 51 -17.09 -11.21 0.09
N ASN A 52 -16.12 -12.05 -0.29
CA ASN A 52 -16.31 -13.48 -0.52
C ASN A 52 -15.14 -14.31 0.06
N LEU A 53 -14.73 -14.01 1.30
CA LEU A 53 -13.52 -14.58 1.93
C LEU A 53 -13.54 -16.11 2.05
N SER A 54 -14.72 -16.72 2.15
CA SER A 54 -14.89 -18.18 2.21
C SER A 54 -14.92 -18.86 0.85
N ASN A 55 -14.90 -18.11 -0.25
CA ASN A 55 -15.00 -18.69 -1.58
C ASN A 55 -13.63 -19.19 -2.05
N GLU A 56 -13.52 -20.51 -2.25
CA GLU A 56 -12.27 -21.17 -2.67
C GLU A 56 -11.77 -20.68 -4.03
N ARG A 57 -12.69 -20.32 -4.94
CA ARG A 57 -12.37 -19.84 -6.30
C ARG A 57 -11.64 -18.50 -6.32
N LEU A 58 -11.61 -17.80 -5.19
CA LEU A 58 -10.98 -16.48 -5.06
C LEU A 58 -9.70 -16.49 -4.20
N GLN A 59 -9.31 -17.63 -3.62
CA GLN A 59 -8.16 -17.71 -2.71
C GLN A 59 -6.81 -17.45 -3.40
N TRP A 60 -6.75 -17.54 -4.73
CA TRP A 60 -5.54 -17.21 -5.48
C TRP A 60 -5.25 -15.69 -5.54
N ILE A 61 -6.24 -14.83 -5.25
CA ILE A 61 -6.14 -13.38 -5.46
C ILE A 61 -5.01 -12.75 -4.63
N PRO A 62 -4.89 -12.98 -3.30
CA PRO A 62 -3.78 -12.43 -2.52
C PRO A 62 -2.41 -12.83 -3.07
N CYS A 63 -2.22 -14.10 -3.42
CA CYS A 63 -0.98 -14.62 -3.97
C CYS A 63 -0.58 -13.89 -5.27
N LYS A 64 -1.50 -13.80 -6.24
CA LYS A 64 -1.22 -13.13 -7.53
C LYS A 64 -1.07 -11.63 -7.42
N LEU A 65 -1.77 -11.00 -6.48
CA LEU A 65 -1.57 -9.58 -6.18
C LEU A 65 -0.14 -9.33 -5.68
N LEU A 66 0.35 -10.15 -4.75
CA LEU A 66 1.70 -10.02 -4.20
C LEU A 66 2.77 -10.29 -5.27
N HIS A 67 2.60 -11.29 -6.12
CA HIS A 67 3.52 -11.51 -7.25
C HIS A 67 3.62 -10.31 -8.20
N SER A 68 2.54 -9.53 -8.32
CA SER A 68 2.53 -8.33 -9.15
C SER A 68 3.43 -7.22 -8.60
N PHE A 69 3.90 -7.32 -7.34
CA PHE A 69 4.83 -6.35 -6.74
C PHE A 69 6.22 -6.39 -7.38
N HIS A 70 6.59 -7.53 -7.99
CA HIS A 70 7.84 -7.68 -8.75
C HIS A 70 7.81 -6.93 -10.09
N GLN A 71 6.66 -6.39 -10.52
CA GLN A 71 6.60 -5.57 -11.71
C GLN A 71 7.43 -4.28 -11.52
N PRO A 72 8.09 -3.78 -12.57
CA PRO A 72 9.03 -2.66 -12.46
C PRO A 72 8.36 -1.30 -12.19
N PHE A 73 7.05 -1.19 -12.38
CA PHE A 73 6.33 0.08 -12.33
C PHE A 73 5.97 0.47 -10.88
N GLN A 74 6.27 1.71 -10.50
CA GLN A 74 5.97 2.22 -9.16
C GLN A 74 4.46 2.37 -8.92
N GLU A 75 3.68 2.61 -9.97
CA GLU A 75 2.22 2.69 -9.90
C GLU A 75 1.60 1.38 -9.42
N ASP A 76 2.12 0.25 -9.91
CA ASP A 76 1.68 -1.08 -9.48
C ASP A 76 2.01 -1.30 -8.00
N LYS A 77 3.25 -0.98 -7.58
CA LYS A 77 3.69 -1.11 -6.18
C LYS A 77 2.82 -0.33 -5.19
N ILE A 78 2.49 0.92 -5.51
CA ILE A 78 1.57 1.72 -4.69
C ILE A 78 0.17 1.12 -4.67
N CYS A 79 -0.33 0.68 -5.83
CA CYS A 79 -1.67 0.12 -5.92
C CYS A 79 -1.81 -1.17 -5.13
N ILE A 80 -0.81 -2.05 -5.19
CA ILE A 80 -0.76 -3.29 -4.41
C ILE A 80 -0.75 -2.96 -2.91
N THR A 81 0.07 -2.00 -2.49
CA THR A 81 0.10 -1.54 -1.10
C THR A 81 -1.27 -1.01 -0.65
N ARG A 82 -1.97 -0.28 -1.52
CA ARG A 82 -3.34 0.19 -1.24
C ARG A 82 -4.35 -0.95 -1.19
N CYS A 83 -4.28 -1.91 -2.10
CA CYS A 83 -5.14 -3.10 -2.09
C CYS A 83 -4.96 -3.90 -0.79
N LEU A 84 -3.72 -4.06 -0.33
CA LEU A 84 -3.41 -4.68 0.95
C LEU A 84 -4.10 -3.94 2.10
N ASN A 85 -3.85 -2.64 2.24
CA ASN A 85 -4.34 -1.83 3.36
C ASN A 85 -5.85 -1.55 3.34
N SER A 86 -6.54 -1.72 2.21
CA SER A 86 -7.98 -1.41 2.08
C SER A 86 -8.88 -2.62 2.22
N CYS A 87 -8.39 -3.80 1.85
CA CYS A 87 -9.26 -4.96 1.66
C CYS A 87 -8.67 -6.25 2.21
N ILE A 88 -7.40 -6.51 1.95
CA ILE A 88 -6.76 -7.77 2.35
C ILE A 88 -6.48 -7.75 3.86
N ILE A 89 -5.78 -6.72 4.33
CA ILE A 89 -5.54 -6.43 5.75
C ILE A 89 -6.01 -4.97 5.99
N PRO A 90 -7.31 -4.75 6.21
CA PRO A 90 -7.86 -3.39 6.28
C PRO A 90 -7.22 -2.58 7.42
N ALA A 91 -6.79 -1.35 7.12
CA ALA A 91 -6.10 -0.49 8.08
C ALA A 91 -6.95 -0.15 9.32
N GLY A 92 -8.28 -0.08 9.16
CA GLY A 92 -9.23 0.17 10.24
C GLY A 92 -9.81 -1.09 10.90
N ALA A 93 -9.35 -2.29 10.53
CA ALA A 93 -9.77 -3.51 11.22
C ALA A 93 -9.18 -3.58 12.64
N GLU A 94 -9.85 -4.33 13.52
CA GLU A 94 -9.36 -4.62 14.86
C GLU A 94 -8.05 -5.42 14.81
N ILE A 95 -7.22 -5.31 15.86
CA ILE A 95 -5.89 -5.93 15.88
C ILE A 95 -5.94 -7.44 15.66
N ASN A 96 -6.90 -8.13 16.29
CA ASN A 96 -7.07 -9.57 16.16
C ASN A 96 -7.43 -9.95 14.72
N GLU A 97 -8.38 -9.22 14.11
CA GLU A 97 -8.76 -9.46 12.71
C GLU A 97 -7.58 -9.23 11.76
N LYS A 98 -6.75 -8.22 11.99
CA LYS A 98 -5.54 -7.98 11.20
C LYS A 98 -4.55 -9.13 11.29
N ILE A 99 -4.32 -9.64 12.51
CA ILE A 99 -3.41 -10.76 12.75
C ILE A 99 -3.95 -12.02 12.07
N ASP A 100 -5.23 -12.34 12.24
CA ASP A 100 -5.85 -13.52 11.64
C ASP A 100 -5.75 -13.49 10.11
N ARG A 101 -6.07 -12.34 9.50
CA ARG A 101 -5.93 -12.15 8.04
C ARG A 101 -4.48 -12.28 7.59
N LEU A 102 -3.54 -11.65 8.29
CA LEU A 102 -2.13 -11.72 7.97
C LEU A 102 -1.59 -13.16 8.04
N LEU A 103 -1.96 -13.91 9.08
CA LEU A 103 -1.58 -15.31 9.25
C LEU A 103 -2.19 -16.19 8.16
N HIS A 104 -3.48 -16.00 7.84
CA HIS A 104 -4.15 -16.71 6.75
C HIS A 104 -3.41 -16.52 5.43
N ILE A 105 -3.10 -15.28 5.07
CA ILE A 105 -2.37 -14.93 3.84
C ILE A 105 -0.98 -15.55 3.84
N TYR A 106 -0.26 -15.47 4.95
CA TYR A 106 1.09 -16.02 5.06
C TYR A 106 1.12 -17.55 4.88
N TYR A 107 0.11 -18.25 5.42
CA TYR A 107 0.01 -19.70 5.32
C TYR A 107 -0.48 -20.19 3.95
N THR A 108 -1.39 -19.45 3.31
CA THR A 108 -2.01 -19.85 2.04
C THR A 108 -1.20 -19.48 0.80
N ASN A 109 -0.31 -18.50 0.91
CA ASN A 109 0.53 -18.06 -0.19
C ASN A 109 1.79 -18.92 -0.35
N ASP A 110 2.32 -18.88 -1.57
CA ASP A 110 3.65 -19.43 -1.83
C ASP A 110 4.77 -18.54 -1.26
N GLU A 111 5.98 -19.11 -1.21
CA GLU A 111 7.17 -18.44 -0.69
C GLU A 111 7.50 -17.13 -1.45
N SER A 112 7.25 -17.10 -2.76
CA SER A 112 7.54 -15.92 -3.60
C SER A 112 6.58 -14.75 -3.27
N ALA A 113 5.31 -15.04 -3.05
CA ALA A 113 4.32 -14.07 -2.60
C ALA A 113 4.63 -13.59 -1.18
N ASN A 114 5.00 -14.49 -0.26
CA ASN A 114 5.44 -14.12 1.08
C ASN A 114 6.70 -13.25 1.07
N ARG A 115 7.64 -13.49 0.16
CA ARG A 115 8.80 -12.62 -0.03
C ARG A 115 8.38 -11.22 -0.47
N SER A 116 7.44 -11.13 -1.41
CA SER A 116 6.90 -9.85 -1.88
C SER A 116 6.21 -9.07 -0.74
N LEU A 117 5.49 -9.77 0.14
CA LEU A 117 4.88 -9.17 1.33
C LEU A 117 5.94 -8.58 2.26
N ILE A 118 7.02 -9.31 2.53
CA ILE A 118 8.14 -8.82 3.32
C ILE A 118 8.79 -7.58 2.67
N ASP A 119 8.99 -7.58 1.36
CA ASP A 119 9.57 -6.46 0.63
C ASP A 119 8.67 -5.21 0.69
N ILE A 120 7.34 -5.38 0.65
CA ILE A 120 6.37 -4.29 0.87
C ILE A 120 6.53 -3.71 2.27
N LEU A 121 6.60 -4.57 3.31
CA LEU A 121 6.76 -4.13 4.69
C LEU A 121 8.10 -3.41 4.92
N ASN A 122 9.19 -3.90 4.30
CA ASN A 122 10.50 -3.27 4.35
C ASN A 122 10.51 -1.91 3.64
N THR A 123 9.80 -1.79 2.51
CA THR A 123 9.62 -0.50 1.81
C THR A 123 8.88 0.49 2.69
N GLN A 124 7.79 0.06 3.35
CA GLN A 124 7.06 0.90 4.29
C GLN A 124 7.92 1.33 5.48
N LYS A 125 8.72 0.42 6.04
CA LYS A 125 9.67 0.73 7.12
C LYS A 125 10.68 1.79 6.69
N THR A 126 11.31 1.61 5.53
CA THR A 126 12.33 2.53 4.99
C THR A 126 11.77 3.94 4.78
N ILE A 127 10.57 4.04 4.17
CA ILE A 127 9.89 5.34 3.98
C ILE A 127 9.61 6.00 5.34
N ARG A 128 9.15 5.22 6.33
CA ARG A 128 8.90 5.70 7.68
C ARG A 128 10.17 6.23 8.36
N GLU A 129 11.29 5.52 8.25
CA GLU A 129 12.57 5.98 8.81
C GLU A 129 13.05 7.28 8.16
N HIS A 130 12.87 7.43 6.85
CA HIS A 130 13.19 8.69 6.16
C HIS A 130 12.27 9.84 6.58
N LEU A 131 10.97 9.59 6.74
CA LEU A 131 10.02 10.59 7.22
C LEU A 131 10.32 10.98 8.68
N LEU A 132 10.63 10.03 9.55
CA LEU A 132 10.99 10.32 10.94
C LEU A 132 12.26 11.17 11.02
N SER A 133 13.25 10.90 10.15
CA SER A 133 14.46 11.74 10.05
C SER A 133 14.18 13.17 9.57
N ILE A 134 13.14 13.38 8.75
CA ILE A 134 12.70 14.72 8.36
C ILE A 134 12.02 15.41 9.55
N VAL A 135 11.12 14.69 10.24
CA VAL A 135 10.42 15.18 11.42
C VAL A 135 11.41 15.60 12.51
N SER A 136 12.34 14.73 12.88
CA SER A 136 13.34 15.03 13.91
C SER A 136 14.23 16.21 13.52
N ALA A 137 14.60 16.35 12.25
CA ALA A 137 15.39 17.48 11.79
C ALA A 137 14.63 18.82 11.83
N THR A 138 13.29 18.77 11.87
CA THR A 138 12.43 19.95 11.89
C THR A 138 12.05 20.36 13.32
N ASP A 139 12.17 19.44 14.27
CA ASP A 139 11.97 19.68 15.70
C ASP A 139 12.86 20.83 16.19
N GLU A 140 12.26 21.82 16.86
CA GLU A 140 12.94 23.00 17.37
C GLU A 140 13.88 22.67 18.54
N GLU A 141 13.64 21.55 19.23
CA GLU A 141 14.51 21.08 20.32
C GLU A 141 15.86 20.54 19.82
N ASN A 142 15.96 20.20 18.54
CA ASN A 142 17.22 19.75 17.94
C ASN A 142 18.02 20.96 17.44
N GLU A 143 19.12 21.30 18.14
CA GLU A 143 20.09 22.33 17.77
C GLU A 143 20.86 21.98 16.47
N ILE A 144 20.15 21.93 15.34
CA ILE A 144 20.69 21.65 14.00
C ILE A 144 20.73 22.95 13.21
N SER A 145 21.85 23.23 12.55
CA SER A 145 21.97 24.41 11.67
C SER A 145 20.99 24.36 10.50
N ASP A 146 20.52 25.52 10.04
CA ASP A 146 19.59 25.62 8.92
C ASP A 146 20.11 24.95 7.64
N GLU A 147 21.41 25.06 7.36
CA GLU A 147 22.08 24.36 6.25
C GLU A 147 22.01 22.84 6.37
N GLU A 148 22.27 22.27 7.56
CA GLU A 148 22.24 20.82 7.75
C GLU A 148 20.80 20.31 7.75
N ARG A 149 19.84 21.07 8.29
CA ARG A 149 18.40 20.80 8.19
C ARG A 149 17.95 20.70 6.74
N LYS A 150 18.24 21.73 5.92
CA LYS A 150 17.88 21.75 4.48
C LYS A 150 18.49 20.56 3.72
N LYS A 151 19.72 20.18 4.05
CA LYS A 151 20.42 19.04 3.45
C LYS A 151 19.77 17.71 3.83
N ILE A 152 19.44 17.49 5.10
CA ILE A 152 18.73 16.28 5.56
C ILE A 152 17.38 16.18 4.85
N VAL A 153 16.58 17.25 4.85
CA VAL A 153 15.28 17.29 4.18
C VAL A 153 15.43 16.96 2.69
N ALA A 154 16.39 17.57 2.00
CA ALA A 154 16.61 17.32 0.57
C ALA A 154 17.00 15.86 0.27
N VAL A 155 17.95 15.29 1.02
CA VAL A 155 18.44 13.92 0.82
C VAL A 155 17.33 12.90 1.12
N LYS A 156 16.63 13.04 2.24
CA LYS A 156 15.56 12.12 2.64
C LYS A 156 14.34 12.24 1.72
N SER A 157 13.99 13.46 1.29
CA SER A 157 12.92 13.67 0.30
C SER A 157 13.23 13.00 -1.04
N ALA A 158 14.48 13.06 -1.50
CA ALA A 158 14.89 12.39 -2.72
C ALA A 158 14.80 10.86 -2.60
N ALA A 159 15.19 10.31 -1.44
CA ALA A 159 15.07 8.87 -1.17
C ALA A 159 13.61 8.40 -1.17
N ILE A 160 12.70 9.14 -0.51
CA ILE A 160 11.27 8.82 -0.49
C ILE A 160 10.67 8.91 -1.90
N ALA A 161 11.03 9.94 -2.66
CA ALA A 161 10.54 10.15 -4.01
C ALA A 161 10.93 9.03 -4.99
N GLY A 162 12.07 8.37 -4.77
CA GLY A 162 12.47 7.19 -5.57
C GLY A 162 11.56 5.98 -5.39
N CYS A 163 10.78 5.92 -4.30
CA CYS A 163 9.83 4.85 -4.01
C CYS A 163 8.41 5.12 -4.55
N LEU A 164 8.17 6.28 -5.17
CA LEU A 164 6.83 6.74 -5.55
C LEU A 164 6.78 7.15 -7.04
N PRO A 165 5.61 7.07 -7.70
CA PRO A 165 5.36 7.69 -8.99
C PRO A 165 5.52 9.21 -8.89
N ASP A 166 5.99 9.81 -9.99
CA ASP A 166 6.26 11.24 -10.10
C ASP A 166 7.23 11.78 -9.02
N PRO A 167 8.51 11.37 -9.06
CA PRO A 167 9.49 11.74 -8.03
C PRO A 167 9.67 13.26 -7.87
N LEU A 168 9.55 14.03 -8.95
CA LEU A 168 9.75 15.48 -8.90
C LEU A 168 8.66 16.18 -8.10
N LYS A 169 7.40 15.80 -8.35
CA LYS A 169 6.26 16.33 -7.59
C LYS A 169 6.33 15.95 -6.12
N VAL A 170 6.68 14.69 -5.84
CA VAL A 170 6.86 14.20 -4.47
C VAL A 170 7.96 14.98 -3.74
N GLN A 171 9.12 15.20 -4.38
CA GLN A 171 10.20 15.97 -3.79
C GLN A 171 9.78 17.41 -3.49
N ALA A 172 9.02 18.06 -4.39
CA ALA A 172 8.53 19.41 -4.16
C ALA A 172 7.62 19.47 -2.91
N SER A 173 6.62 18.58 -2.83
CA SER A 173 5.70 18.53 -1.68
C SER A 173 6.42 18.21 -0.36
N LEU A 174 7.42 17.31 -0.37
CA LEU A 174 8.17 16.95 0.85
C LEU A 174 9.12 18.06 1.31
N ARG A 175 9.57 18.95 0.42
CA ARG A 175 10.37 20.12 0.79
C ARG A 175 9.54 21.24 1.41
N GLU A 176 8.27 21.32 1.07
CA GLU A 176 7.33 22.30 1.65
C GLU A 176 6.80 21.84 3.02
N LEU A 177 6.73 20.52 3.24
CA LEU A 177 6.21 19.86 4.45
C LEU A 177 6.75 20.42 5.79
N PRO A 178 8.05 20.75 5.95
CA PRO A 178 8.58 21.30 7.20
C PRO A 178 7.99 22.66 7.60
N SER A 179 7.30 23.35 6.70
CA SER A 179 6.70 24.66 6.97
C SER A 179 5.37 24.55 7.74
N ASP A 180 4.78 23.36 7.81
CA ASP A 180 3.50 23.10 8.49
C ASP A 180 3.72 22.32 9.79
N GLU A 181 3.91 23.04 10.88
CA GLU A 181 4.20 22.47 12.20
C GLU A 181 3.09 21.52 12.70
N VAL A 182 1.83 21.84 12.41
CA VAL A 182 0.67 21.03 12.80
C VAL A 182 0.70 19.68 12.07
N LEU A 183 0.93 19.72 10.76
CA LEU A 183 1.06 18.51 9.94
C LEU A 183 2.27 17.67 10.37
N MET A 184 3.39 18.30 10.69
CA MET A 184 4.61 17.63 11.15
C MET A 184 4.41 16.89 12.46
N LYS A 185 3.70 17.49 13.42
CA LYS A 185 3.37 16.84 14.70
C LYS A 185 2.43 15.65 14.53
N LYS A 186 1.37 15.80 13.73
CA LYS A 186 0.45 14.68 13.40
C LYS A 186 1.16 13.55 12.66
N LEU A 187 2.10 13.91 11.78
CA LEU A 187 2.90 12.95 11.04
C LEU A 187 3.83 12.17 11.97
N ALA A 188 4.49 12.85 12.92
CA ALA A 188 5.29 12.22 13.96
C ALA A 188 4.47 11.17 14.72
N ASP A 189 3.27 11.55 15.16
CA ASP A 189 2.38 10.69 15.94
C ASP A 189 1.86 9.47 15.16
N SER A 190 1.68 9.62 13.84
CA SER A 190 1.17 8.56 12.96
C SER A 190 2.24 7.56 12.51
N ILE A 191 3.51 7.95 12.62
CA ILE A 191 4.67 7.17 12.14
C ILE A 191 5.39 6.49 13.31
N ASP A 192 5.24 6.99 14.53
CA ASP A 192 5.86 6.41 15.72
C ASP A 192 5.48 4.93 15.93
N VAL A 193 6.49 4.06 15.84
CA VAL A 193 6.35 2.60 15.98
C VAL A 193 6.24 2.14 17.43
N THR A 194 6.49 3.04 18.39
CA THR A 194 6.38 2.73 19.82
C THR A 194 4.95 2.87 20.35
N LYS A 195 4.08 3.54 19.59
CA LYS A 195 2.67 3.72 19.93
C LYS A 195 1.86 2.46 19.64
N ASP A 196 0.84 2.23 20.45
CA ASP A 196 -0.09 1.12 20.23
C ASP A 196 -0.96 1.34 18.97
N HIS A 197 -1.54 0.26 18.46
CA HIS A 197 -2.36 0.26 17.23
C HIS A 197 -3.56 1.22 17.31
N GLN A 198 -4.17 1.43 18.48
CA GLN A 198 -5.31 2.36 18.62
C GLN A 198 -4.85 3.80 18.53
N SER A 199 -3.74 4.15 19.19
CA SER A 199 -3.13 5.48 19.12
C SER A 199 -2.71 5.86 17.70
N ILE A 200 -2.08 4.93 16.96
CA ILE A 200 -1.70 5.14 15.55
C ILE A 200 -2.94 5.29 14.65
N THR A 201 -4.02 4.55 14.94
CA THR A 201 -5.24 4.62 14.14
C THR A 201 -5.94 5.97 14.32
N LYS A 202 -6.02 6.48 15.55
CA LYS A 202 -6.59 7.81 15.85
C LYS A 202 -5.81 8.94 15.16
N ALA A 203 -4.49 8.92 15.26
CA ALA A 203 -3.62 9.93 14.65
C ALA A 203 -3.77 10.02 13.12
N LYS A 204 -4.20 8.95 12.45
CA LYS A 204 -4.44 8.92 10.99
C LYS A 204 -5.84 9.41 10.58
N THR A 205 -6.79 9.46 11.50
CA THR A 205 -8.19 9.85 11.23
C THR A 205 -8.53 11.28 11.65
N GLU A 206 -7.72 11.89 12.51
CA GLU A 206 -7.92 13.25 13.08
C GLU A 206 -7.07 14.32 12.39
#